data_AF-A0A4R2D5A3-F1
#
_entry.id   AF-A0A4R2D5A3-F1
#
_cell.length_a   1.000
_cell.length_b   1.000
_cell.length_c   1.000
_cell.angle_alpha   90.00
_cell.angle_beta   90.00
_cell.angle_gamma   90.00
#
_symmetry.space_group_name_H-M   'P 1'
#
loop_
_entity.id
_entity.type
_entity.pdbx_description
1 polymer ?
#
loop_
_entity_poly.entity_id
_entity_poly.type
_entity_poly.pdbx_seq_one_letter_code
_entity_poly.pdbx_strand_id
1 'polypeptide(L)'
;MTDTPDHTDQPADVRDLADIPAVEVISRAAVMLMSSAAEKLGLADDNPDASDRLDLDEARRVITALAGLVTASVEYLGPHAGPIREGLQALQKAFREASSVPDSPGQGPGEKYTGPVY
;
A
#
# COMPACT_ATOMS: atom_id res chain seq x y z
N MET A 1 -3.35 32.33 -40.81
CA MET A 1 -4.40 31.75 -39.95
C MET A 1 -3.77 30.56 -39.26
N THR A 2 -3.13 30.77 -38.11
CA THR A 2 -2.49 29.72 -37.32
C THR A 2 -3.39 29.44 -36.12
N ASP A 3 -4.11 28.33 -36.17
CA ASP A 3 -4.80 27.77 -35.00
C ASP A 3 -3.74 27.30 -34.00
N THR A 4 -3.78 27.88 -32.80
CA THR A 4 -3.07 27.35 -31.63
C THR A 4 -4.10 26.52 -30.87
N PRO A 5 -3.83 25.24 -30.56
CA PRO A 5 -4.76 24.46 -29.77
C PRO A 5 -4.77 25.00 -28.35
N ASP A 6 -5.95 25.41 -27.90
CA ASP A 6 -6.24 25.76 -26.52
C ASP A 6 -6.06 24.50 -25.67
N HIS A 7 -4.92 24.39 -24.98
CA HIS A 7 -4.74 23.40 -23.94
C HIS A 7 -5.61 23.82 -22.77
N THR A 8 -6.84 23.31 -22.74
CA THR A 8 -7.68 23.34 -21.55
C THR A 8 -6.97 22.53 -20.46
N ASP A 9 -6.15 23.21 -19.66
CA ASP A 9 -5.75 22.80 -18.32
C ASP A 9 -7.03 22.71 -17.50
N GLN A 10 -7.67 21.54 -17.55
CA GLN A 10 -8.80 21.23 -16.70
C GLN A 10 -8.19 20.98 -15.30
N PRO A 11 -8.38 21.88 -14.31
CA PRO A 11 -7.92 21.57 -12.98
C PRO A 11 -8.62 20.28 -12.58
N ALA A 12 -7.84 19.25 -12.25
CA ALA A 12 -8.37 18.08 -11.59
C ALA A 12 -9.26 18.60 -10.45
N ASP A 13 -10.49 18.11 -10.35
CA ASP A 13 -11.44 18.52 -9.32
C ASP A 13 -10.90 18.10 -7.94
N VAL A 14 -10.01 18.93 -7.39
CA VAL A 14 -9.37 18.72 -6.09
C VAL A 14 -10.40 19.11 -5.04
N ARG A 15 -11.09 18.10 -4.51
CA ARG A 15 -11.98 18.26 -3.36
C ARG A 15 -11.20 18.76 -2.13
N ASP A 16 -11.80 19.67 -1.37
CA ASP A 16 -11.25 20.12 -0.08
C ASP A 16 -11.21 18.92 0.88
N LEU A 17 -10.08 18.73 1.57
CA LEU A 17 -9.90 17.66 2.56
C LEU A 17 -10.90 17.78 3.71
N ALA A 18 -11.36 19.00 4.03
CA ALA A 18 -12.37 19.23 5.05
C ALA A 18 -13.72 18.55 4.73
N ASP A 19 -14.01 18.34 3.45
CA ASP A 19 -15.27 17.77 2.97
C ASP A 19 -15.21 16.25 2.74
N ILE A 20 -14.02 15.63 2.90
CA ILE A 20 -13.83 14.20 2.65
C ILE A 20 -14.09 13.40 3.93
N PRO A 21 -14.99 12.40 3.90
CA PRO A 21 -15.21 11.51 5.04
C PRO A 21 -13.92 10.81 5.49
N ALA A 22 -13.72 10.67 6.80
CA ALA A 22 -12.51 10.05 7.36
C ALA A 22 -12.26 8.63 6.82
N VAL A 23 -13.33 7.83 6.63
CA VAL A 23 -13.24 6.49 6.04
C VAL A 23 -12.65 6.52 4.61
N GLU A 24 -12.97 7.53 3.82
CA GLU A 24 -12.45 7.71 2.47
C GLU A 24 -10.97 8.12 2.51
N VAL A 25 -10.59 9.03 3.43
CA VAL A 25 -9.18 9.43 3.64
C VAL A 25 -8.32 8.22 4.03
N ILE A 26 -8.77 7.44 5.02
CA ILE A 26 -8.06 6.26 5.50
C ILE A 26 -7.95 5.21 4.41
N SER A 27 -9.04 4.93 3.69
CA SER A 27 -9.04 3.90 2.63
C SER A 27 -8.11 4.30 1.48
N ARG A 28 -8.08 5.58 1.08
CA ARG A 28 -7.14 6.09 0.07
C ARG A 28 -5.69 6.00 0.53
N ALA A 29 -5.41 6.36 1.79
CA ALA A 29 -4.07 6.21 2.36
C ALA A 29 -3.63 4.74 2.40
N ALA A 30 -4.53 3.82 2.78
CA ALA A 30 -4.24 2.38 2.78
C ALA A 30 -3.92 1.87 1.38
N VAL A 31 -4.69 2.27 0.36
CA VAL A 31 -4.41 1.91 -1.05
C VAL A 31 -3.07 2.50 -1.50
N MET A 32 -2.78 3.76 -1.19
CA MET A 32 -1.49 4.39 -1.52
C MET A 32 -0.30 3.63 -0.91
N LEU A 33 -0.39 3.27 0.36
CA LEU A 33 0.65 2.49 1.05
C LEU A 33 0.77 1.08 0.44
N MET A 34 -0.36 0.44 0.11
CA MET A 34 -0.39 -0.89 -0.51
C MET A 34 0.28 -0.87 -1.88
N SER A 35 -0.06 0.09 -2.74
CA SER A 35 0.57 0.27 -4.05
C SER A 35 2.06 0.57 -3.93
N SER A 36 2.46 1.44 -2.99
CA SER A 36 3.87 1.74 -2.77
C SER A 36 4.67 0.53 -2.28
N ALA A 37 4.08 -0.30 -1.41
CA ALA A 37 4.70 -1.54 -0.97
C ALA A 37 4.83 -2.55 -2.10
N ALA A 38 3.81 -2.70 -2.96
CA ALA A 38 3.85 -3.58 -4.11
C ALA A 38 4.97 -3.21 -5.09
N GLU A 39 5.14 -1.92 -5.37
CA GLU A 39 6.24 -1.39 -6.19
C GLU A 39 7.61 -1.72 -5.59
N LYS A 40 7.78 -1.51 -4.28
CA LYS A 40 9.03 -1.81 -3.55
C LYS A 40 9.31 -3.30 -3.42
N LEU A 41 8.30 -4.16 -3.60
CA LEU A 41 8.45 -5.60 -3.69
C LEU A 41 8.67 -6.08 -5.13
N GLY A 42 8.77 -5.17 -6.10
CA GLY A 42 8.91 -5.51 -7.52
C GLY A 42 7.66 -6.12 -8.14
N LEU A 43 6.53 -6.19 -7.42
CA LEU A 43 5.32 -6.90 -7.86
C LEU A 43 4.61 -6.24 -9.05
N ALA A 44 5.03 -5.03 -9.44
CA ALA A 44 4.53 -4.32 -10.60
C ALA A 44 5.24 -4.73 -11.91
N ASP A 45 6.39 -5.40 -11.84
CA ASP A 45 7.17 -5.84 -13.00
C ASP A 45 6.85 -7.31 -13.35
N ASP A 46 7.03 -7.68 -14.62
CA ASP A 46 6.80 -9.05 -15.11
C ASP A 46 7.66 -10.11 -14.41
N ASN A 47 8.84 -9.71 -13.93
CA ASN A 47 9.73 -10.53 -13.11
C ASN A 47 10.07 -9.79 -11.80
N PRO A 48 9.32 -10.03 -10.72
CA PRO A 48 9.50 -9.32 -9.45
C PRO A 48 10.91 -9.47 -8.85
N ASP A 49 11.52 -10.66 -8.95
CA ASP A 49 12.84 -10.95 -8.36
C ASP A 49 14.00 -10.23 -9.06
N ALA A 50 13.77 -9.74 -10.28
CA ALA A 50 14.73 -8.99 -11.07
C ALA A 50 14.35 -7.51 -11.23
N SER A 51 13.37 -7.04 -10.46
CA SER A 51 12.90 -5.66 -10.52
C SER A 51 13.97 -4.68 -10.02
N ASP A 52 14.23 -3.62 -10.77
CA ASP A 52 15.08 -2.49 -10.34
C ASP A 52 14.45 -1.71 -9.17
N ARG A 53 13.16 -1.95 -8.87
CA ARG A 53 12.42 -1.30 -7.78
C ARG A 53 12.39 -2.13 -6.50
N LEU A 54 12.90 -3.37 -6.52
CA LEU A 54 12.93 -4.25 -5.36
C LEU A 54 13.82 -3.65 -4.25
N ASP A 55 13.18 -3.23 -3.17
CA ASP A 55 13.81 -2.66 -1.98
C ASP A 55 13.09 -3.16 -0.72
N LEU A 56 13.66 -4.18 -0.08
CA LEU A 56 13.08 -4.81 1.11
C LEU A 56 13.20 -3.93 2.37
N ASP A 57 14.17 -3.02 2.47
CA ASP A 57 14.24 -2.13 3.63
C ASP A 57 13.10 -1.12 3.59
N GLU A 58 12.86 -0.54 2.41
CA GLU A 58 11.75 0.36 2.18
C GLU A 58 10.39 -0.35 2.24
N ALA A 59 10.24 -1.53 1.64
CA ALA A 59 9.01 -2.32 1.71
C ALA A 59 8.63 -2.65 3.16
N ARG A 60 9.62 -3.00 4.01
CA ARG A 60 9.38 -3.28 5.44
C ARG A 60 8.72 -2.11 6.15
N ARG A 61 9.21 -0.88 5.89
CA ARG A 61 8.69 0.34 6.53
C ARG A 61 7.26 0.61 6.10
N VAL A 62 6.98 0.53 4.80
CA VAL A 62 5.64 0.80 4.25
C VAL A 62 4.63 -0.24 4.70
N ILE A 63 4.97 -1.54 4.63
CA ILE A 63 4.08 -2.63 5.09
C ILE A 63 3.80 -2.49 6.60
N THR A 64 4.82 -2.13 7.40
CA THR A 64 4.63 -1.91 8.84
C THR A 64 3.71 -0.72 9.14
N ALA A 65 3.84 0.37 8.37
CA ALA A 65 2.96 1.53 8.49
C ALA A 65 1.51 1.19 8.09
N LEU A 66 1.33 0.46 6.98
CA LEU A 66 0.03 -0.03 6.53
C LEU A 66 -0.62 -0.93 7.59
N ALA A 67 0.13 -1.88 8.16
CA ALA A 67 -0.38 -2.73 9.23
C ALA A 67 -0.84 -1.93 10.46
N GLY A 68 -0.07 -0.93 10.87
CA GLY A 68 -0.47 -0.03 11.96
C GLY A 68 -1.75 0.73 11.65
N LEU A 69 -1.85 1.30 10.44
CA LEU A 69 -3.04 2.01 9.96
C LEU A 69 -4.27 1.10 9.99
N VAL A 70 -4.18 -0.07 9.36
CA VAL A 70 -5.29 -1.02 9.22
C VAL A 70 -5.77 -1.52 10.57
N THR A 71 -4.83 -1.91 11.45
CA THR A 71 -5.19 -2.37 12.80
C THR A 71 -5.87 -1.28 13.62
N ALA A 72 -5.39 -0.04 13.52
CA ALA A 72 -6.00 1.09 14.24
C ALA A 72 -7.37 1.50 13.66
N SER A 73 -7.59 1.29 12.36
CA SER A 73 -8.79 1.79 11.68
C SER A 73 -9.88 0.75 11.39
N VAL A 74 -9.64 -0.54 11.69
CA VAL A 74 -10.46 -1.66 11.21
C VAL A 74 -11.95 -1.53 11.55
N GLU A 75 -12.28 -0.99 12.73
CA GLU A 75 -13.67 -0.81 13.19
C GLU A 75 -14.44 0.26 12.40
N TYR A 76 -13.73 1.21 11.78
CA TYR A 76 -14.32 2.31 11.01
C TYR A 76 -14.42 2.02 9.51
N LEU A 77 -13.69 1.03 9.01
CA LEU A 77 -13.58 0.73 7.57
C LEU A 77 -14.82 -0.01 7.01
N GLY A 78 -15.64 -0.59 7.87
CA GLY A 78 -16.85 -1.31 7.46
C GLY A 78 -16.56 -2.37 6.37
N PRO A 79 -17.28 -2.37 5.23
CA PRO A 79 -17.08 -3.33 4.14
C PRO A 79 -15.67 -3.29 3.51
N HIS A 80 -14.96 -2.17 3.58
CA HIS A 80 -13.63 -2.02 2.98
C HIS A 80 -12.53 -2.73 3.78
N ALA A 81 -12.79 -3.12 5.03
CA ALA A 81 -11.79 -3.71 5.90
C ALA A 81 -11.27 -5.07 5.40
N GLY A 82 -12.14 -5.90 4.81
CA GLY A 82 -11.78 -7.24 4.32
C GLY A 82 -10.70 -7.19 3.24
N PRO A 83 -10.97 -6.55 2.09
CA PRO A 83 -10.01 -6.44 0.99
C PRO A 83 -8.69 -5.79 1.40
N ILE A 84 -8.72 -4.77 2.27
CA ILE A 84 -7.49 -4.11 2.74
C ILE A 84 -6.62 -5.05 3.58
N ARG A 85 -7.22 -5.85 4.48
CA ARG A 85 -6.48 -6.85 5.27
C ARG A 85 -5.91 -7.96 4.39
N GLU A 86 -6.66 -8.43 3.42
CA GLU A 86 -6.21 -9.45 2.47
C GLU A 86 -5.02 -8.95 1.64
N GLY A 87 -5.10 -7.72 1.13
CA GLY A 87 -3.98 -7.09 0.41
C GLY A 87 -2.74 -6.90 1.30
N LEU A 88 -2.91 -6.46 2.55
CA LEU A 88 -1.81 -6.39 3.52
C LEU A 88 -1.17 -7.77 3.75
N GLN A 89 -1.98 -8.81 3.96
CA GLN A 89 -1.46 -10.17 4.17
C GLN A 89 -0.71 -10.69 2.93
N ALA A 90 -1.20 -10.39 1.72
CA ALA A 90 -0.50 -10.74 0.48
C ALA A 90 0.88 -10.06 0.40
N LEU A 91 0.98 -8.78 0.73
CA LEU A 91 2.26 -8.06 0.78
C LEU A 91 3.23 -8.66 1.82
N GLN A 92 2.72 -9.04 2.99
CA GLN A 92 3.54 -9.67 4.03
C GLN A 92 4.09 -11.03 3.59
N LYS A 93 3.30 -11.83 2.85
CA LYS A 93 3.76 -13.09 2.25
C LYS A 93 4.82 -12.85 1.18
N ALA A 94 4.54 -11.96 0.23
CA ALA A 94 5.47 -11.62 -0.84
C ALA A 94 6.81 -11.09 -0.28
N PHE A 95 6.77 -10.27 0.77
CA PHE A 95 7.98 -9.83 1.46
C PHE A 95 8.79 -11.00 2.01
N ARG A 96 8.13 -11.96 2.67
CA ARG A 96 8.81 -13.12 3.24
C ARG A 96 9.43 -13.99 2.15
N GLU A 97 8.71 -14.20 1.04
CA GLU A 97 9.17 -14.97 -0.11
C GLU A 97 10.39 -14.33 -0.78
N ALA A 98 10.37 -13.00 -0.96
CA ALA A 98 11.48 -12.26 -1.54
C ALA A 98 12.71 -12.14 -0.62
N SER A 99 12.54 -12.31 0.71
CA SER A 99 13.64 -12.20 1.65
C SER A 99 14.54 -13.44 1.64
N SER A 100 15.82 -13.24 1.30
CA SER A 100 16.85 -14.30 1.41
C SER A 100 17.11 -14.77 2.84
N VAL A 101 16.77 -13.94 3.84
CA VAL A 101 16.84 -14.27 5.26
C VAL A 101 15.46 -13.95 5.87
N PRO A 102 14.53 -14.93 5.89
CA PRO A 102 13.20 -14.70 6.42
C PRO A 102 13.22 -14.33 7.90
N ASP A 103 12.39 -13.35 8.28
CA ASP A 103 12.15 -13.04 9.69
C ASP A 103 11.50 -14.23 10.40
N SER A 104 11.79 -14.36 11.70
CA SER A 104 11.06 -15.31 12.55
C SER A 104 9.55 -15.01 12.56
N PRO A 105 8.68 -16.00 12.75
CA PRO A 105 7.23 -15.77 12.84
C PRO A 105 6.88 -14.70 13.88
N GLY A 106 6.08 -13.71 13.50
CA GLY A 106 5.68 -12.58 14.34
C GLY A 106 6.64 -11.38 14.27
N GLN A 107 7.78 -11.51 13.58
CA GLN A 107 8.79 -10.46 13.43
C GLN A 107 8.87 -9.89 12.01
N GLY A 108 8.06 -10.41 11.09
CA GLY A 108 7.93 -9.85 9.74
C GLY A 108 7.36 -8.43 9.73
N PRO A 109 7.43 -7.72 8.60
CA PRO A 109 6.86 -6.38 8.46
C PRO A 109 5.39 -6.34 8.88
N GLY A 110 5.06 -5.48 9.84
CA GLY A 110 3.70 -5.34 10.36
C GLY A 110 3.17 -6.50 11.22
N GLU A 111 3.88 -7.63 11.35
CA GLU A 111 3.38 -8.82 12.07
C GLU A 111 3.19 -8.57 13.58
N LYS A 112 3.87 -7.57 14.15
CA LYS A 112 3.59 -7.11 15.52
C LYS A 112 2.14 -6.66 15.73
N TYR A 113 1.44 -6.26 14.66
CA TYR A 113 0.04 -5.83 14.69
C TYR A 113 -0.92 -6.91 14.19
N THR A 114 -0.51 -7.72 13.21
CA THR A 114 -1.38 -8.68 12.51
C THR A 114 -1.23 -10.12 12.99
N GLY A 115 -0.20 -10.39 13.79
CA GLY A 115 0.27 -11.74 14.07
C GLY A 115 1.11 -12.33 12.93
N PRO A 116 1.66 -13.54 13.12
CA PRO A 116 2.43 -14.24 12.10
C PRO A 116 1.59 -14.54 10.86
N VAL A 117 2.16 -14.32 9.69
CA VAL A 117 1.64 -14.82 8.43
C VAL A 117 2.28 -16.19 8.14
N TYR A 118 1.67 -17.03 7.31
CA TYR A 118 2.23 -18.33 6.89
C TYR A 118 2.08 -18.52 5.39
#